data_AF-A0A8K0MYN8-F1
#
_entry.id   AF-A0A8K0MYN8-F1
#
_cell.length_a   1.000
_cell.length_b   1.000
_cell.length_c   1.000
_cell.angle_alpha   90.00
_cell.angle_beta   90.00
_cell.angle_gamma   90.00
#
_symmetry.space_group_name_H-M   'P 1'
#
loop_
_entity.id
_entity.type
_entity.pdbx_description
1 polymer ?
#
loop_
_entity_poly.entity_id
_entity_poly.type
_entity_poly.pdbx_seq_one_letter_code
_entity_poly.pdbx_strand_id
1 'polypeptide(L)'
;MEEKSPKPIRCKAAVSRAAGEPLQIEEVEVAPPKAHEARIKIVCTSLCHSDLTFWRMKDFPGVYPRILGHEAVGVVESVGEGVEEVVVGDTVVPAFLAHCKDCVDCRSERSNLCSNLPFNLTPGMPRDRTTRFTDSKGNPVHNFLFVSSFSQYTVVDVGHLTKVDPGIPYDKACLLSCGVSTGVGAAWKVAEVEAGSSVAIFGLGAVGLAVPSKYFSKN
;
A
#
# COMPACT_ATOMS: atom_id res chain seq x y z
N MET A 1 -32.15 7.99 11.29
CA MET A 1 -30.78 8.39 11.65
C MET A 1 -30.12 8.87 10.38
N GLU A 2 -29.71 10.13 10.33
CA GLU A 2 -29.10 10.71 9.13
C GLU A 2 -27.69 10.13 8.99
N GLU A 3 -27.53 9.14 8.11
CA GLU A 3 -26.24 8.53 7.80
C GLU A 3 -25.40 9.59 7.07
N LYS A 4 -24.63 10.38 7.83
CA LYS A 4 -23.78 11.42 7.28
C LYS A 4 -22.73 10.76 6.41
N SER A 5 -22.93 10.82 5.10
CA SER A 5 -21.93 10.38 4.12
C SER A 5 -20.56 11.02 4.44
N PRO A 6 -19.45 10.28 4.33
CA PRO A 6 -18.14 10.81 4.65
C PRO A 6 -17.85 12.05 3.78
N LYS A 7 -17.29 13.09 4.40
CA LYS A 7 -16.92 14.33 3.70
C LYS A 7 -15.47 14.26 3.20
N PRO A 8 -15.08 15.06 2.19
CA PRO A 8 -13.68 15.26 1.86
C PRO A 8 -12.87 15.73 3.09
N ILE A 9 -11.61 15.30 3.19
CA ILE A 9 -10.69 15.70 4.25
C ILE A 9 -9.57 16.52 3.65
N ARG A 10 -9.27 17.68 4.23
CA ARG A 10 -8.02 18.39 3.94
C ARG A 10 -6.94 17.93 4.90
N CYS A 11 -5.79 17.53 4.37
CA CYS A 11 -4.67 17.08 5.17
C CYS A 11 -3.34 17.34 4.47
N LYS A 12 -2.23 17.14 5.19
CA LYS A 12 -0.89 17.25 4.61
C LYS A 12 -0.51 15.97 3.86
N ALA A 13 0.15 16.15 2.72
CA ALA A 13 0.81 15.09 1.97
C ALA A 13 2.16 15.56 1.41
N ALA A 14 3.08 14.63 1.16
CA ALA A 14 4.33 14.88 0.46
C ALA A 14 4.12 14.60 -1.04
N VAL A 15 3.96 15.66 -1.83
CA VAL A 15 3.64 15.59 -3.25
C VAL A 15 4.91 15.66 -4.09
N SER A 16 5.08 14.70 -4.99
CA SER A 16 6.10 14.75 -6.04
C SER A 16 5.55 15.52 -7.22
N ARG A 17 6.04 16.73 -7.46
CA ARG A 17 5.59 17.61 -8.57
C ARG A 17 6.31 17.34 -9.89
N ALA A 18 7.53 16.84 -9.84
CA ALA A 18 8.32 16.44 -11.01
C ALA A 18 9.31 15.34 -10.64
N ALA A 19 9.87 14.67 -11.66
CA ALA A 19 10.82 13.59 -11.48
C ALA A 19 12.12 14.06 -10.83
N GLY A 20 12.52 13.42 -9.73
CA GLY A 20 13.78 13.69 -9.03
C GLY A 20 13.82 14.99 -8.24
N GLU A 21 12.74 15.78 -8.23
CA GLU A 21 12.65 17.01 -7.44
C GLU A 21 12.23 16.71 -6.00
N PRO A 22 12.67 17.50 -5.00
CA PRO A 22 12.27 17.32 -3.61
C PRO A 22 10.74 17.25 -3.46
N LEU A 23 10.27 16.33 -2.61
CA LEU A 23 8.85 16.25 -2.28
C LEU A 23 8.40 17.52 -1.57
N GLN A 24 7.25 18.05 -1.97
CA GLN A 24 6.68 19.25 -1.38
C GLN A 24 5.62 18.85 -0.35
N ILE A 25 5.75 19.34 0.89
CA ILE A 25 4.69 19.18 1.88
C ILE A 25 3.58 20.17 1.57
N GLU A 26 2.44 19.66 1.12
CA GLU A 26 1.32 20.46 0.67
C GLU A 26 0.03 20.03 1.36
N GLU A 27 -0.95 20.93 1.41
CA GLU A 27 -2.32 20.56 1.75
C GLU A 27 -3.00 19.98 0.50
N VAL A 28 -3.58 18.80 0.66
CA VAL A 28 -4.38 18.11 -0.36
C VAL A 28 -5.77 17.84 0.19
N GLU A 29 -6.75 17.72 -0.70
CA GLU A 29 -8.08 17.24 -0.37
C GLU A 29 -8.20 15.76 -0.76
N VAL A 30 -8.65 14.95 0.19
CA VAL A 30 -8.87 13.51 0.05
C VAL A 30 -10.37 13.25 0.01
N ALA A 31 -10.87 12.86 -1.16
CA ALA A 31 -12.27 12.50 -1.37
C ALA A 31 -12.71 11.36 -0.42
N PRO A 32 -14.02 11.25 -0.11
CA PRO A 32 -14.54 10.09 0.60
C PRO A 32 -14.35 8.80 -0.21
N PRO A 33 -14.30 7.62 0.45
CA PRO A 33 -14.22 6.35 -0.25
C PRO A 33 -15.52 6.07 -1.03
N LYS A 34 -15.40 5.50 -2.22
CA LYS A 34 -16.51 4.95 -3.00
C LYS A 34 -16.77 3.48 -2.62
N ALA A 35 -17.70 2.83 -3.30
CA ALA A 35 -17.96 1.39 -3.13
C ALA A 35 -16.66 0.56 -3.21
N HIS A 36 -16.51 -0.40 -2.30
CA HIS A 36 -15.31 -1.23 -2.13
C HIS A 36 -14.01 -0.51 -1.79
N GLU A 37 -14.09 0.73 -1.30
CA GLU A 37 -12.93 1.49 -0.84
C GLU A 37 -13.03 1.80 0.66
N ALA A 38 -11.90 1.96 1.30
CA ALA A 38 -11.82 2.50 2.65
C ALA A 38 -10.82 3.65 2.69
N ARG A 39 -11.14 4.69 3.48
CA ARG A 39 -10.21 5.76 3.79
C ARG A 39 -9.50 5.43 5.09
N ILE A 40 -8.18 5.47 5.06
CA ILE A 40 -7.32 5.15 6.20
C ILE A 40 -6.56 6.40 6.62
N LYS A 41 -6.46 6.60 7.94
CA LYS A 41 -5.53 7.55 8.55
C LYS A 41 -4.18 6.86 8.67
N ILE A 42 -3.16 7.36 7.97
CA ILE A 42 -1.81 6.80 8.06
C ILE A 42 -1.20 7.16 9.41
N VAL A 43 -0.66 6.14 10.09
CA VAL A 43 0.00 6.30 11.39
C VAL A 43 1.52 6.21 11.24
N CYS A 44 1.99 5.27 10.42
CA CYS A 44 3.40 5.13 10.10
C CYS A 44 3.55 4.72 8.63
N THR A 45 4.59 5.24 7.98
CA THR A 45 4.98 4.91 6.61
C THR A 45 6.50 4.89 6.51
N SER A 46 7.06 3.96 5.74
CA SER A 46 8.50 3.85 5.48
C SER A 46 8.84 4.20 4.03
N LEU A 47 10.11 4.52 3.80
CA LEU A 47 10.66 4.76 2.47
C LEU A 47 11.27 3.47 1.94
N CYS A 48 10.77 2.99 0.81
CA CYS A 48 11.33 1.84 0.10
C CYS A 48 12.11 2.30 -1.14
N HIS A 49 13.06 1.47 -1.59
CA HIS A 49 13.83 1.77 -2.80
C HIS A 49 12.94 1.94 -4.04
N SER A 50 11.83 1.19 -4.10
CA SER A 50 10.84 1.33 -5.18
C SER A 50 10.26 2.75 -5.23
N ASP A 51 10.00 3.41 -4.09
CA ASP A 51 9.54 4.80 -4.09
C ASP A 51 10.56 5.72 -4.77
N LEU A 52 11.86 5.54 -4.47
CA LEU A 52 12.95 6.30 -5.10
C LEU A 52 13.09 6.00 -6.59
N THR A 53 12.92 4.75 -7.00
CA THR A 53 12.95 4.35 -8.41
C THR A 53 11.88 5.10 -9.19
N PHE A 54 10.62 5.06 -8.75
CA PHE A 54 9.52 5.73 -9.43
C PHE A 54 9.56 7.25 -9.30
N TRP A 55 10.09 7.78 -8.19
CA TRP A 55 10.31 9.21 -7.99
C TRP A 55 11.27 9.83 -9.01
N ARG A 56 12.24 9.06 -9.53
CA ARG A 56 13.23 9.54 -10.51
C ARG A 56 12.84 9.29 -11.96
N MET A 57 11.82 8.47 -12.21
CA MET A 57 11.40 8.10 -13.56
C MET A 57 10.82 9.31 -14.29
N LYS A 58 11.34 9.60 -15.49
CA LYS A 58 10.84 10.68 -16.36
C LYS A 58 9.77 10.18 -17.33
N ASP A 59 9.97 8.98 -17.86
CA ASP A 59 9.04 8.33 -18.79
C ASP A 59 8.05 7.45 -18.02
N PHE A 60 6.94 7.10 -18.67
CA PHE A 60 5.96 6.16 -18.13
C PHE A 60 6.69 4.89 -17.66
N PRO A 61 6.47 4.44 -16.41
CA PRO A 61 5.36 4.74 -15.48
C PRO A 61 5.57 5.94 -14.52
N GLY A 62 6.56 6.79 -14.77
CA GLY A 62 6.71 8.10 -14.12
C GLY A 62 5.54 9.02 -14.48
N VAL A 63 4.74 9.39 -13.48
CA VAL A 63 3.58 10.28 -13.65
C VAL A 63 3.58 11.28 -12.50
N TYR A 64 3.34 12.56 -12.80
CA TYR A 64 3.35 13.66 -11.84
C TYR A 64 2.21 14.64 -12.15
N PRO A 65 1.63 15.33 -11.13
CA PRO A 65 1.98 15.24 -9.72
C PRO A 65 1.47 13.94 -9.07
N ARG A 66 2.21 13.38 -8.11
CA ARG A 66 1.79 12.14 -7.41
C ARG A 66 2.14 12.11 -5.93
N ILE A 67 1.41 11.33 -5.16
CA ILE A 67 1.77 10.98 -3.77
C ILE A 67 2.33 9.55 -3.77
N LEU A 68 3.59 9.41 -3.37
CA LEU A 68 4.31 8.12 -3.27
C LEU A 68 3.98 7.39 -1.95
N GLY A 69 4.72 6.31 -1.66
CA GLY A 69 4.58 5.53 -0.44
C GLY A 69 3.66 4.32 -0.63
N HIS A 70 4.17 3.14 -0.27
CA HIS A 70 3.45 1.86 -0.33
C HIS A 70 3.76 0.93 0.85
N GLU A 71 4.63 1.34 1.76
CA GLU A 71 4.91 0.65 3.02
C GLU A 71 4.31 1.44 4.18
N ALA A 72 3.20 0.97 4.75
CA ALA A 72 2.49 1.73 5.77
C ALA A 72 1.63 0.88 6.69
N VAL A 73 1.20 1.51 7.78
CA VAL A 73 0.11 1.07 8.64
C VAL A 73 -0.77 2.27 8.98
N GLY A 74 -2.06 2.02 9.03
CA GLY A 74 -3.05 3.04 9.34
C GLY A 74 -4.22 2.50 10.12
N VAL A 75 -5.15 3.39 10.42
CA VAL A 75 -6.42 3.08 11.06
C VAL A 75 -7.55 3.47 10.11
N VAL A 76 -8.52 2.59 9.92
CA VAL A 76 -9.69 2.87 9.07
C VAL A 76 -10.48 4.04 9.66
N GLU A 77 -10.67 5.10 8.87
CA GLU A 77 -11.43 6.28 9.24
C GLU A 77 -12.87 6.21 8.72
N SER A 78 -13.06 5.76 7.48
CA SER A 78 -14.38 5.55 6.89
C SER A 78 -14.31 4.45 5.84
N VAL A 79 -15.46 3.82 5.57
CA VAL A 79 -15.62 2.79 4.55
C VAL A 79 -16.69 3.24 3.56
N GLY A 80 -16.54 2.82 2.31
CA GLY A 80 -17.56 3.02 1.29
C GLY A 80 -18.59 1.88 1.26
N GLU A 81 -19.51 1.98 0.32
CA GLU A 81 -20.58 1.00 0.13
C GLU A 81 -20.03 -0.42 -0.12
N GLY A 82 -20.69 -1.43 0.48
CA GLY A 82 -20.37 -2.84 0.27
C GLY A 82 -19.03 -3.31 0.84
N VAL A 83 -18.42 -2.54 1.74
CA VAL A 83 -17.22 -2.94 2.46
C VAL A 83 -17.60 -3.70 3.74
N GLU A 84 -17.12 -4.94 3.85
CA GLU A 84 -17.36 -5.82 5.00
C GLU A 84 -16.05 -6.35 5.62
N GLU A 85 -14.94 -6.23 4.90
CA GLU A 85 -13.64 -6.79 5.27
C GLU A 85 -12.97 -6.04 6.43
N VAL A 86 -13.30 -4.76 6.59
CA VAL A 86 -12.76 -3.86 7.62
C VAL A 86 -13.85 -2.92 8.12
N VAL A 87 -13.74 -2.48 9.37
CA VAL A 87 -14.63 -1.47 9.96
C VAL A 87 -13.85 -0.27 10.48
N VAL A 88 -14.53 0.85 10.70
CA VAL A 88 -13.92 2.05 11.29
C VAL A 88 -13.23 1.71 12.62
N GLY A 89 -11.99 2.16 12.78
CA GLY A 89 -11.14 1.88 13.95
C GLY A 89 -10.22 0.67 13.80
N ASP A 90 -10.40 -0.17 12.78
CA ASP A 90 -9.49 -1.29 12.53
C ASP A 90 -8.09 -0.78 12.16
N THR A 91 -7.06 -1.42 12.73
CA THR A 91 -5.68 -1.24 12.31
C THR A 91 -5.41 -2.08 11.07
N VAL A 92 -4.91 -1.44 10.01
CA VAL A 92 -4.75 -2.06 8.69
C VAL A 92 -3.39 -1.73 8.08
N VAL A 93 -2.86 -2.70 7.34
CA VAL A 93 -1.68 -2.57 6.50
C VAL A 93 -2.13 -2.59 5.04
N PRO A 94 -1.97 -1.49 4.29
CA PRO A 94 -2.22 -1.47 2.85
C PRO A 94 -1.07 -2.14 2.08
N ALA A 95 -1.41 -3.02 1.14
CA ALA A 95 -0.46 -3.73 0.29
C ALA A 95 -0.67 -3.39 -1.19
N PHE A 96 0.41 -3.27 -1.96
CA PHE A 96 0.33 -2.93 -3.38
C PHE A 96 -0.19 -4.08 -4.26
N LEU A 97 -0.18 -5.32 -3.76
CA LEU A 97 -0.84 -6.47 -4.37
C LEU A 97 -2.19 -6.72 -3.70
N ALA A 98 -3.23 -6.91 -4.52
CA ALA A 98 -4.57 -7.19 -4.03
C ALA A 98 -4.77 -8.67 -3.69
N HIS A 99 -5.72 -8.93 -2.80
CA HIS A 99 -6.30 -10.25 -2.55
C HIS A 99 -7.82 -10.12 -2.41
N CYS A 100 -8.57 -10.36 -3.49
CA CYS A 100 -10.03 -10.20 -3.50
C CYS A 100 -10.81 -11.39 -2.92
N LYS A 101 -10.13 -12.50 -2.53
CA LYS A 101 -10.72 -13.76 -2.02
C LYS A 101 -11.60 -14.56 -3.00
N ASP A 102 -12.05 -13.96 -4.10
CA ASP A 102 -13.02 -14.57 -5.00
C ASP A 102 -12.48 -15.11 -6.33
N CYS A 103 -11.40 -14.53 -6.86
CA CYS A 103 -10.85 -14.97 -8.14
C CYS A 103 -10.10 -16.31 -8.01
N VAL A 104 -9.90 -16.98 -9.15
CA VAL A 104 -9.19 -18.27 -9.22
C VAL A 104 -7.80 -18.20 -8.61
N ASP A 105 -7.08 -17.09 -8.81
CA ASP A 105 -5.75 -16.90 -8.27
C ASP A 105 -5.76 -16.70 -6.76
N CYS A 106 -6.72 -15.94 -6.21
CA CYS A 106 -6.84 -15.74 -4.77
C CYS A 106 -7.28 -17.00 -4.02
N ARG A 107 -8.02 -17.90 -4.68
CA ARG A 107 -8.42 -19.20 -4.11
C ARG A 107 -7.35 -20.27 -4.26
N SER A 108 -6.30 -20.00 -5.02
CA SER A 108 -5.18 -20.91 -5.28
C SER A 108 -4.08 -20.72 -4.25
N GLU A 109 -3.46 -21.81 -3.82
CA GLU A 109 -2.25 -21.75 -2.97
C GLU A 109 -0.97 -21.44 -3.77
N ARG A 110 -1.07 -21.37 -5.10
CA ARG A 110 0.07 -21.23 -6.02
C ARG A 110 0.33 -19.78 -6.45
N SER A 111 -0.62 -18.87 -6.25
CA SER A 111 -0.54 -17.49 -6.75
C SER A 111 -0.89 -16.50 -5.66
N ASN A 112 -0.23 -15.35 -5.69
CA ASN A 112 -0.62 -14.15 -4.93
C ASN A 112 -0.99 -12.98 -5.86
N LEU A 113 -1.21 -13.26 -7.15
CA LEU A 113 -1.53 -12.25 -8.16
C LEU A 113 -3.03 -12.30 -8.47
N CYS A 114 -3.81 -11.43 -7.84
CA CYS A 114 -5.25 -11.35 -8.03
C CYS A 114 -5.65 -11.05 -9.48
N SER A 115 -6.49 -11.89 -10.09
CA SER A 115 -7.00 -11.66 -11.45
C SER A 115 -8.10 -10.62 -11.54
N ASN A 116 -8.89 -10.40 -10.47
CA ASN A 116 -9.94 -9.38 -10.46
C ASN A 116 -9.40 -7.96 -10.22
N LEU A 117 -8.27 -7.85 -9.53
CA LEU A 117 -7.57 -6.60 -9.24
C LEU A 117 -6.11 -6.76 -9.66
N PRO A 118 -5.84 -6.90 -10.97
CA PRO A 118 -4.50 -7.19 -11.45
C PRO A 118 -3.56 -6.04 -11.16
N PHE A 119 -2.36 -6.36 -10.70
CA PHE A 119 -1.30 -5.38 -10.52
C PHE A 119 -0.96 -4.74 -11.87
N ASN A 120 -1.12 -3.42 -11.95
CA ASN A 120 -0.72 -2.63 -13.11
C ASN A 120 -0.27 -1.24 -12.63
N LEU A 121 0.66 -0.65 -13.36
CA LEU A 121 1.19 0.67 -13.03
C LEU A 121 0.27 1.74 -13.61
N THR A 122 -0.67 2.21 -12.79
CA THR A 122 -1.70 3.20 -13.15
C THR A 122 -1.66 4.40 -12.18
N PRO A 123 -1.99 5.61 -12.64
CA PRO A 123 -2.04 6.79 -11.79
C PRO A 123 -3.33 6.93 -10.95
N GLY A 124 -4.30 6.02 -11.09
CA GLY A 124 -5.62 6.08 -10.44
C GLY A 124 -5.94 4.88 -9.55
N MET A 125 -7.16 4.85 -9.03
CA MET A 125 -7.74 3.72 -8.29
C MET A 125 -7.90 2.49 -9.22
N PRO A 126 -7.82 1.26 -8.69
CA PRO A 126 -7.81 0.06 -9.51
C PRO A 126 -9.13 -0.20 -10.25
N ARG A 127 -10.28 0.17 -9.66
CA ARG A 127 -11.61 -0.11 -10.23
C ARG A 127 -12.09 0.94 -11.22
N ASP A 128 -12.00 2.21 -10.87
CA ASP A 128 -12.61 3.31 -11.64
C ASP A 128 -11.60 4.22 -12.35
N ARG A 129 -10.30 3.97 -12.15
CA ARG A 129 -9.18 4.71 -12.77
C ARG A 129 -9.16 6.21 -12.45
N THR A 130 -9.93 6.67 -11.48
CA THR A 130 -9.96 8.06 -11.00
C THR A 130 -9.01 8.25 -9.82
N THR A 131 -8.76 9.48 -9.38
CA THR A 131 -8.00 9.76 -8.15
C THR A 131 -8.93 10.14 -7.00
N ARG A 132 -8.44 9.99 -5.77
CA ARG A 132 -9.08 10.50 -4.55
C ARG A 132 -8.37 11.75 -4.02
N PHE A 133 -7.31 12.20 -4.68
CA PHE A 133 -6.52 13.35 -4.27
C PHE A 133 -6.66 14.51 -5.24
N THR A 134 -6.92 15.69 -4.69
CA THR A 134 -6.80 16.97 -5.39
C THR A 134 -5.90 17.91 -4.61
N ASP A 135 -5.16 18.78 -5.31
CA ASP A 135 -4.41 19.85 -4.67
C ASP A 135 -5.32 21.03 -4.29
N SER A 136 -4.76 22.04 -3.61
CA SER A 136 -5.48 23.24 -3.18
C SER A 136 -6.13 24.05 -4.30
N LYS A 137 -5.74 23.81 -5.56
CA LYS A 137 -6.32 24.44 -6.76
C LYS A 137 -7.38 23.56 -7.43
N GLY A 138 -7.66 22.39 -6.87
CA GLY A 138 -8.59 21.40 -7.41
C GLY A 138 -8.00 20.53 -8.53
N ASN A 139 -6.70 20.59 -8.79
CA ASN A 139 -6.07 19.75 -9.81
C ASN A 139 -5.86 18.33 -9.27
N PRO A 140 -6.02 17.28 -10.10
CA PRO A 140 -5.81 15.91 -9.67
C PRO A 140 -4.35 15.66 -9.28
N VAL A 141 -4.16 14.89 -8.21
CA VAL A 141 -2.86 14.32 -7.82
C VAL A 141 -2.95 12.80 -7.92
N HIS A 142 -1.94 12.16 -8.51
CA HIS A 142 -2.01 10.75 -8.87
C HIS A 142 -1.67 9.82 -7.71
N ASN A 143 -2.32 8.66 -7.72
CA ASN A 143 -2.04 7.55 -6.83
C ASN A 143 -0.70 6.86 -7.20
N PHE A 144 -0.19 6.10 -6.24
CA PHE A 144 1.00 5.28 -6.37
C PHE A 144 0.79 3.92 -5.73
N LEU A 145 0.96 2.87 -6.55
CA LEU A 145 0.87 1.47 -6.14
C LEU A 145 -0.38 1.14 -5.32
N PHE A 146 -1.49 1.82 -5.62
CA PHE A 146 -2.78 1.68 -4.94
C PHE A 146 -2.78 2.03 -3.43
N VAL A 147 -1.73 2.68 -2.91
CA VAL A 147 -1.56 2.99 -1.50
C VAL A 147 -1.39 4.48 -1.24
N SER A 148 -0.39 5.14 -1.84
CA SER A 148 -0.08 6.57 -1.64
C SER A 148 0.03 6.99 -0.16
N SER A 149 0.86 6.28 0.60
CA SER A 149 0.97 6.46 2.06
C SER A 149 1.79 7.68 2.50
N PHE A 150 2.41 8.45 1.59
CA PHE A 150 3.04 9.74 1.94
C PHE A 150 1.99 10.86 2.08
N SER A 151 0.86 10.55 2.72
CA SER A 151 -0.25 11.44 3.04
C SER A 151 -0.80 11.06 4.41
N GLN A 152 -1.32 12.03 5.17
CA GLN A 152 -1.96 11.74 6.46
C GLN A 152 -3.23 10.89 6.32
N TYR A 153 -3.92 10.99 5.19
CA TYR A 153 -5.06 10.15 4.82
C TYR A 153 -4.90 9.65 3.39
N THR A 154 -5.30 8.41 3.14
CA THR A 154 -5.36 7.84 1.80
C THR A 154 -6.59 6.97 1.65
N VAL A 155 -7.04 6.76 0.41
CA VAL A 155 -8.16 5.88 0.08
C VAL A 155 -7.60 4.68 -0.68
N VAL A 156 -7.97 3.50 -0.23
CA VAL A 156 -7.45 2.23 -0.71
C VAL A 156 -8.63 1.31 -1.01
N ASP A 157 -8.53 0.53 -2.08
CA ASP A 157 -9.48 -0.53 -2.36
C ASP A 157 -9.36 -1.62 -1.28
N VAL A 158 -10.48 -2.14 -0.78
CA VAL A 158 -10.45 -3.10 0.33
C VAL A 158 -9.70 -4.40 0.00
N GLY A 159 -9.60 -4.76 -1.28
CA GLY A 159 -8.77 -5.89 -1.71
C GLY A 159 -7.27 -5.67 -1.45
N HIS A 160 -6.85 -4.43 -1.21
CA HIS A 160 -5.47 -4.05 -0.87
C HIS A 160 -5.27 -3.82 0.64
N LEU A 161 -6.26 -4.08 1.49
CA LEU A 161 -6.15 -3.88 2.93
C LEU A 161 -6.10 -5.20 3.68
N THR A 162 -5.10 -5.32 4.55
CA THR A 162 -5.01 -6.43 5.52
C THR A 162 -5.20 -5.90 6.93
N LYS A 163 -6.28 -6.33 7.61
CA LYS A 163 -6.47 -6.08 9.04
C LYS A 163 -5.37 -6.78 9.83
N VAL A 164 -4.80 -6.07 10.79
CA VAL A 164 -3.75 -6.58 11.68
C VAL A 164 -4.12 -6.37 13.13
N ASP A 165 -3.46 -7.10 14.02
CA ASP A 165 -3.63 -6.91 15.46
C ASP A 165 -3.15 -5.50 15.86
N PRO A 166 -4.01 -4.67 16.50
CA PRO A 166 -3.63 -3.33 16.94
C PRO A 166 -2.51 -3.31 18.01
N GLY A 167 -2.18 -4.46 18.61
CA GLY A 167 -1.06 -4.63 19.54
C GLY A 167 0.32 -4.66 18.85
N ILE A 168 0.38 -4.81 17.52
CA ILE A 168 1.65 -4.77 16.78
C ILE A 168 2.16 -3.33 16.73
N PRO A 169 3.40 -3.05 17.15
CA PRO A 169 3.98 -1.71 17.04
C PRO A 169 3.95 -1.19 15.60
N TYR A 170 3.46 0.03 15.40
CA TYR A 170 3.22 0.59 14.06
C TYR A 170 4.48 0.71 13.20
N ASP A 171 5.63 1.01 13.83
CA ASP A 171 6.95 1.08 13.20
C ASP A 171 7.47 -0.28 12.69
N LYS A 172 6.88 -1.38 13.17
CA LYS A 172 7.13 -2.73 12.66
C LYS A 172 6.07 -3.17 11.67
N ALA A 173 4.80 -2.85 11.96
CA ALA A 173 3.68 -3.22 11.11
C ALA A 173 3.79 -2.64 9.70
N CYS A 174 4.25 -1.38 9.56
CA CYS A 174 4.38 -0.74 8.25
C CYS A 174 5.33 -1.46 7.28
N LEU A 175 6.32 -2.18 7.81
CA LEU A 175 7.31 -2.92 7.01
C LEU A 175 6.75 -4.22 6.41
N LEU A 176 5.57 -4.67 6.87
CA LEU A 176 4.95 -5.93 6.45
C LEU A 176 4.32 -5.88 5.05
N SER A 177 4.10 -4.70 4.46
CA SER A 177 3.44 -4.61 3.14
C SER A 177 4.38 -4.62 1.93
N CYS A 178 5.70 -4.59 2.12
CA CYS A 178 6.64 -4.74 1.02
C CYS A 178 7.96 -5.40 1.45
N GLY A 179 8.97 -4.63 1.83
CA GLY A 179 10.36 -5.09 1.87
C GLY A 179 10.59 -6.34 2.73
N VAL A 180 10.06 -6.34 3.96
CA VAL A 180 10.26 -7.45 4.91
C VAL A 180 9.55 -8.71 4.43
N SER A 181 8.25 -8.63 4.13
CA SER A 181 7.47 -9.78 3.67
C SER A 181 7.98 -10.34 2.34
N THR A 182 8.51 -9.49 1.47
CA THR A 182 9.13 -9.92 0.20
C THR A 182 10.37 -10.78 0.47
N GLY A 183 11.29 -10.32 1.33
CA GLY A 183 12.49 -11.08 1.65
C GLY A 183 12.20 -12.39 2.39
N VAL A 184 11.31 -12.33 3.39
CA VAL A 184 10.85 -13.52 4.15
C VAL A 184 10.20 -14.53 3.21
N GLY A 185 9.24 -14.09 2.38
CA GLY A 185 8.50 -14.95 1.46
C GLY A 185 9.39 -15.55 0.37
N ALA A 186 10.38 -14.79 -0.12
CA ALA A 186 11.35 -15.29 -1.09
C ALA A 186 12.12 -16.51 -0.55
N ALA A 187 12.57 -16.46 0.71
CA ALA A 187 13.31 -17.57 1.33
C ALA A 187 12.40 -18.76 1.66
N TRP A 188 11.29 -18.50 2.33
CA TRP A 188 10.44 -19.51 2.94
C TRP A 188 9.48 -20.19 1.99
N LYS A 189 8.83 -19.39 1.15
CA LYS A 189 7.67 -19.82 0.36
C LYS A 189 8.04 -20.06 -1.09
N VAL A 190 8.98 -19.30 -1.63
CA VAL A 190 9.38 -19.40 -3.04
C VAL A 190 10.60 -20.31 -3.22
N ALA A 191 11.68 -20.06 -2.48
CA ALA A 191 12.89 -20.87 -2.54
C ALA A 191 12.82 -22.11 -1.64
N GLU A 192 11.87 -22.16 -0.70
CA GLU A 192 11.66 -23.25 0.25
C GLU A 192 12.96 -23.69 0.95
N VAL A 193 13.75 -22.72 1.43
CA VAL A 193 15.06 -22.98 2.06
C VAL A 193 14.92 -23.94 3.24
N GLU A 194 15.67 -25.04 3.19
CA GLU A 194 15.67 -26.08 4.23
C GLU A 194 16.75 -25.87 5.29
N ALA A 195 16.53 -26.41 6.49
CA ALA A 195 17.51 -26.38 7.58
C ALA A 195 18.84 -27.03 7.16
N GLY A 196 19.96 -26.39 7.51
CA GLY A 196 21.31 -26.85 7.13
C GLY A 196 21.75 -26.43 5.71
N SER A 197 20.87 -25.80 4.92
CA SER A 197 21.23 -25.25 3.60
C SER A 197 22.25 -24.12 3.70
N SER A 198 23.11 -24.00 2.68
CA SER A 198 23.94 -22.82 2.45
C SER A 198 23.26 -21.87 1.47
N VAL A 199 23.07 -20.60 1.86
CA VAL A 199 22.32 -19.61 1.07
C VAL A 199 23.24 -18.44 0.69
N ALA A 200 23.23 -18.06 -0.58
CA ALA A 200 23.87 -16.84 -1.08
C ALA A 200 22.81 -15.75 -1.32
N ILE A 201 23.01 -14.56 -0.74
CA ILE A 201 22.10 -13.42 -0.86
C ILE A 201 22.80 -12.31 -1.62
N PHE A 202 22.27 -11.95 -2.79
CA PHE A 202 22.81 -10.87 -3.62
C PHE A 202 22.04 -9.58 -3.35
N GLY A 203 22.66 -8.67 -2.59
CA GLY A 203 22.09 -7.39 -2.18
C GLY A 203 21.66 -7.39 -0.71
N LEU A 204 22.15 -6.41 0.06
CA LEU A 204 21.95 -6.31 1.52
C LEU A 204 21.11 -5.08 1.91
N GLY A 205 20.15 -4.72 1.06
CA GLY A 205 19.09 -3.75 1.41
C GLY A 205 18.00 -4.38 2.28
N ALA A 206 16.91 -3.65 2.54
CA ALA A 206 15.82 -4.10 3.41
C ALA A 206 15.27 -5.50 3.05
N VAL A 207 15.06 -5.78 1.76
CA VAL A 207 14.59 -7.09 1.27
C VAL A 207 15.62 -8.19 1.56
N GLY A 208 16.89 -7.96 1.20
CA GLY A 208 17.96 -8.95 1.39
C GLY A 208 18.25 -9.24 2.86
N LEU A 209 18.16 -8.23 3.72
CA LEU A 209 18.30 -8.38 5.18
C LEU A 209 17.11 -9.09 5.84
N ALA A 210 15.95 -9.15 5.17
CA ALA A 210 14.79 -9.89 5.66
C ALA A 210 14.83 -11.39 5.31
N VAL A 211 15.66 -11.81 4.35
CA VAL A 211 15.85 -13.22 3.97
C VAL A 211 16.33 -14.12 5.13
N PRO A 212 17.36 -13.78 5.93
CA PRO A 212 17.87 -14.67 7.00
C PRO A 212 17.01 -14.71 8.27
N SER A 213 15.75 -14.28 8.20
CA SER A 213 14.89 -14.18 9.37
C SER A 213 14.57 -15.56 9.97
N LYS A 214 14.86 -15.76 11.26
CA LYS A 214 14.79 -17.06 11.96
C LYS A 214 13.37 -17.63 12.17
N TYR A 215 12.35 -17.14 11.47
CA TYR A 215 10.98 -17.64 11.63
C TYR A 215 10.77 -19.05 11.04
N PHE A 216 11.82 -19.68 10.49
CA PHE A 216 11.75 -20.90 9.68
C PHE A 216 11.94 -22.22 10.45
N SER A 217 11.67 -22.26 11.76
CA SER A 217 11.45 -23.56 12.41
C SER A 217 10.02 -24.00 12.12
N LYS A 218 9.82 -24.80 11.07
CA LYS A 218 8.69 -25.74 11.05
C LYS A 218 8.89 -26.67 12.25
N ASN A 219 8.19 -26.41 13.35
CA ASN A 219 7.92 -27.46 14.34
C ASN A 219 6.84 -28.39 13.78
#